data_AF-E5BEZ0-F1
#
_entry.id   AF-E5BEZ0-F1
#
_cell.length_a   1.000
_cell.length_b   1.000
_cell.length_c   1.000
_cell.angle_alpha   90.00
_cell.angle_beta   90.00
_cell.angle_gamma   90.00
#
_symmetry.space_group_name_H-M   'P 1'
#
loop_
_entity.id
_entity.type
_entity.pdbx_description
1 polymer ?
#
loop_
_entity_poly.entity_id
_entity_poly.type
_entity_poly.pdbx_seq_one_letter_code
_entity_poly.pdbx_strand_id
1 'polypeptide(L)' 'MSKYKIKFHVSTGYVSSKIEETIDLLKDYGYSEEEAKEIIKNEDKIEAIFEEWVWETLDSGWEVLEVEE' A
#
# COMPACT_ATOMS: atom_id res chain seq x y z
N MET A 1 8.88 19.63 -6.99
CA MET A 1 8.82 18.39 -6.20
C MET A 1 7.51 18.41 -5.45
N SER A 2 6.62 17.43 -5.63
CA SER A 2 5.35 17.41 -4.91
C SER A 2 5.60 17.19 -3.42
N LYS A 3 4.86 17.90 -2.56
CA LYS A 3 5.02 17.87 -1.10
C LYS A 3 4.28 16.69 -0.45
N TYR A 4 3.33 16.08 -1.15
CA TYR A 4 2.40 15.09 -0.61
C TYR A 4 2.81 13.69 -1.08
N LYS A 5 3.90 13.20 -0.49
CA LYS A 5 4.45 11.87 -0.79
C LYS A 5 4.36 10.99 0.43
N ILE A 6 4.01 9.72 0.21
CA ILE A 6 3.92 8.70 1.26
C ILE A 6 4.82 7.54 0.86
N LYS A 7 5.59 7.04 1.82
CA LYS A 7 6.43 5.85 1.62
C LYS A 7 5.74 4.65 2.22
N PHE A 8 5.34 3.71 1.37
CA PHE A 8 4.82 2.42 1.79
C PHE A 8 5.92 1.39 1.82
N HIS A 9 5.79 0.43 2.74
CA HIS A 9 6.63 -0.74 2.74
C HIS A 9 5.90 -1.95 3.30
N VAL A 10 6.24 -3.12 2.79
CA VAL A 10 5.82 -4.39 3.36
C VAL A 10 7.01 -5.34 3.43
N SER A 11 7.04 -6.16 4.48
CA SER A 11 8.14 -7.06 4.78
C SER A 11 7.55 -8.36 5.31
N THR A 12 8.03 -9.49 4.81
CA THR A 12 7.57 -10.81 5.29
C THR A 12 8.07 -11.14 6.69
N GLY A 13 9.08 -10.41 7.21
CA GLY A 13 9.66 -10.61 8.53
C GLY A 13 10.47 -11.91 8.71
N TYR A 14 10.23 -12.92 7.88
CA TYR A 14 10.84 -14.25 7.96
C TYR A 14 11.95 -14.49 6.93
N VAL A 15 11.79 -13.94 5.73
CA VAL A 15 12.85 -13.84 4.72
C VAL A 15 13.08 -12.35 4.47
N SER A 16 14.33 -11.91 4.32
CA SER A 16 14.72 -10.49 4.16
C SER A 16 14.16 -9.78 2.90
N SER A 17 13.03 -10.25 2.37
CA SER A 17 12.20 -9.66 1.35
C SER A 17 11.43 -8.47 1.92
N LYS A 18 11.78 -7.29 1.43
CA LYS A 18 11.12 -6.01 1.71
C LYS A 18 10.79 -5.35 0.39
N ILE A 19 9.55 -4.92 0.22
CA ILE A 19 9.13 -4.05 -0.87
C ILE A 19 8.91 -2.67 -0.28
N GLU A 20 9.44 -1.64 -0.92
CA GLU A 20 9.20 -0.25 -0.56
C GLU A 20 8.87 0.57 -1.80
N GLU A 21 7.85 1.40 -1.71
CA GLU A 21 7.44 2.29 -2.79
C GLU A 21 7.14 3.68 -2.22
N THR A 22 7.49 4.72 -2.96
CA THR A 22 7.13 6.09 -2.60
C THR A 22 6.12 6.61 -3.61
N ILE A 23 4.89 6.78 -3.16
CA ILE A 23 3.79 7.29 -3.96
C ILE A 23 3.66 8.81 -3.81
N ASP A 24 3.27 9.48 -4.87
CA ASP A 24 2.95 10.89 -4.95
C ASP A 24 1.44 11.03 -5.17
N LEU A 25 0.72 11.55 -4.16
CA LEU A 25 -0.75 11.58 -4.19
C LEU A 25 -1.29 12.35 -5.40
N LEU A 26 -0.57 13.35 -5.90
CA LEU A 26 -1.02 14.15 -7.04
C LEU A 26 -0.69 13.49 -8.38
N LYS A 27 0.46 12.80 -8.47
CA LYS A 27 0.96 12.26 -9.74
C LYS A 27 0.57 10.82 -9.99
N ASP A 28 0.66 9.98 -8.96
CA ASP A 28 0.40 8.55 -9.06
C ASP A 28 -1.10 8.28 -8.90
N TYR A 29 -1.77 8.99 -7.97
CA TYR A 29 -3.20 8.80 -7.68
C TYR A 29 -4.11 9.91 -8.22
N GLY A 30 -3.54 11.00 -8.76
CA GLY A 30 -4.33 12.06 -9.40
C GLY A 30 -5.14 12.96 -8.45
N TYR A 31 -4.89 12.92 -7.15
CA TYR A 31 -5.60 13.76 -6.18
C TYR A 31 -5.32 15.25 -6.40
N SER A 32 -6.29 16.09 -6.06
CA SER A 32 -6.06 17.53 -5.96
C SER A 32 -5.15 17.88 -4.78
N GLU A 33 -4.60 19.09 -4.77
CA GLU A 33 -3.72 19.54 -3.69
C GLU A 33 -4.47 19.60 -2.33
N GLU A 34 -5.76 19.92 -2.37
CA GLU A 34 -6.62 19.99 -1.19
C GLU A 34 -6.90 18.60 -0.61
N GLU A 35 -7.24 17.64 -1.47
CA GLU A 35 -7.45 16.24 -1.08
C GLU A 35 -6.16 15.62 -0.53
N ALA A 36 -5.04 15.82 -1.21
CA ALA A 36 -3.75 15.29 -0.77
C ALA A 36 -3.33 15.84 0.61
N LYS A 37 -3.66 17.10 0.89
CA LYS A 37 -3.43 17.74 2.18
C LYS A 37 -4.33 17.20 3.28
N GLU A 38 -5.54 16.77 2.95
CA GLU A 38 -6.44 16.10 3.89
C GLU A 38 -6.00 14.67 4.17
N ILE A 39 -5.66 13.92 3.12
CA ILE A 39 -5.17 12.53 3.21
C ILE A 39 -3.92 12.47 4.10
N ILE A 40 -2.91 13.32 3.87
CA ILE A 40 -1.66 13.26 4.65
C ILE A 40 -1.83 13.59 6.15
N LYS A 41 -3.01 14.09 6.55
CA LYS A 41 -3.35 14.43 7.93
C LYS A 41 -4.37 13.46 8.54
N ASN A 42 -4.83 12.47 7.79
CA ASN A 42 -5.87 11.54 8.20
C ASN A 42 -5.35 10.12 8.04
N GLU A 43 -5.08 9.46 9.17
CA GLU A 43 -4.50 8.11 9.20
C GLU A 43 -5.42 7.08 8.53
N ASP A 44 -6.74 7.12 8.77
CA ASP A 44 -7.71 6.21 8.15
C ASP A 44 -7.69 6.30 6.61
N LYS A 45 -7.48 7.50 6.06
CA LYS A 45 -7.35 7.69 4.60
C LYS A 45 -6.05 7.13 4.06
N ILE A 46 -4.96 7.25 4.81
CA ILE A 46 -3.67 6.68 4.43
C ILE A 46 -3.75 5.15 4.49
N GLU A 47 -4.41 4.60 5.52
CA GLU A 47 -4.63 3.16 5.67
C GLU A 47 -5.42 2.59 4.50
N ALA A 48 -6.53 3.22 4.09
CA ALA A 48 -7.32 2.76 2.94
C ALA A 48 -6.49 2.68 1.63
N ILE A 49 -5.65 3.69 1.37
CA ILE A 49 -4.75 3.70 0.19
C ILE A 49 -3.66 2.63 0.34
N PHE A 50 -3.13 2.44 1.55
CA PHE A 50 -2.13 1.44 1.83
C PHE A 50 -2.67 0.02 1.65
N GLU A 51 -3.89 -0.27 2.10
CA GLU A 51 -4.54 -1.58 1.91
C GLU A 51 -4.70 -1.92 0.43
N GLU A 52 -5.17 -0.97 -0.39
CA GLU A 52 -5.27 -1.15 -1.84
C GLU A 52 -3.90 -1.45 -2.46
N TRP A 53 -2.88 -0.65 -2.12
CA TRP A 53 -1.52 -0.86 -2.59
C TRP A 53 -0.96 -2.23 -2.19
N VAL A 54 -1.23 -2.70 -0.96
CA VAL A 54 -0.80 -4.02 -0.49
C VAL A 54 -1.44 -5.12 -1.31
N TRP A 55 -2.76 -5.03 -1.60
CA TRP A 55 -3.47 -6.02 -2.40
C TRP A 55 -2.98 -6.09 -3.85
N GLU A 56 -2.56 -4.97 -4.44
CA GLU A 56 -1.97 -4.96 -5.78
C GLU A 56 -0.52 -5.46 -5.80
N THR A 57 0.21 -5.31 -4.68
CA THR A 57 1.65 -5.61 -4.61
C THR A 57 1.94 -7.03 -4.13
N LEU A 58 1.13 -7.56 -3.21
CA LEU A 58 1.36 -8.88 -2.62
C LEU A 58 0.51 -9.95 -3.31
N ASP A 59 1.20 -10.92 -3.89
CA ASP A 59 0.58 -12.18 -4.29
C ASP A 59 0.51 -13.10 -3.08
N SER A 60 -0.72 -13.44 -2.67
CA SER A 60 -0.98 -14.36 -1.56
C SER A 60 -2.10 -15.33 -1.95
N GLY A 61 -1.98 -16.57 -1.52
CA GLY A 61 -2.93 -17.63 -1.88
C GLY A 61 -2.89 -18.78 -0.89
N TRP A 62 -3.77 -19.75 -1.11
CA TRP A 62 -3.85 -20.97 -0.34
C TRP A 62 -4.06 -22.15 -1.29
N GLU A 63 -3.55 -23.32 -0.91
CA GLU A 63 -3.77 -24.58 -1.61
C GLU A 63 -4.48 -25.55 -0.66
N VAL A 64 -5.51 -26.24 -1.16
CA VAL A 64 -6.15 -27.34 -0.43
C VAL A 64 -5.32 -28.59 -0.69
N LEU A 65 -4.71 -29.12 0.36
CA LEU A 65 -4.05 -30.42 0.32
C LEU A 65 -5.10 -31.53 0.46
N GLU A 66 -4.88 -32.67 -0.20
CA GLU A 66 -5.82 -33.81 -0.26
C GLU A 66 -6.54 -34.05 1.07
N VAL A 67 -7.86 -34.14 1.00
CA VAL A 67 -8.73 -34.58 2.09
C VAL A 67 -8.95 -36.08 1.91
N GLU A 68 -8.40 -36.91 2.80
CA GLU A 68 -8.71 -38.34 2.85
C GLU A 68 -10.21 -38.53 3.12
N GLU A 69 -10.86 -39.40 2.33
CA GLU A 69 -12.27 -39.80 2.50
C GLU A 69 -12.52 -40.64 3.77
#